data_AF-A0A7S3DV61-F1
#
_entry.id   AF-A0A7S3DV61-F1
#
_cell.length_a   1.000
_cell.length_b   1.000
_cell.length_c   1.000
_cell.angle_alpha   90.00
_cell.angle_beta   90.00
_cell.angle_gamma   90.00
#
_symmetry.space_group_name_H-M   'P 1'
#
loop_
_entity.id
_entity.type
_entity.pdbx_description
1 polymer ?
#
loop_
_entity_poly.entity_id
_entity_poly.type
_entity_poly.pdbx_seq_one_letter_code
_entity_poly.pdbx_strand_id
1 'polypeptide(L)'
;RDDLADTPLHTKLLQEIAALRAKPAIGSTQEDRHPGTPQMVDLIHPSLYAYERGKSFVLPNVGANVKQMPDWDSFLGVDGVAEAKYSATSTKAPRFSGPYSKDGLQWLPAEFQVTADGKSCEINSYINSLHPKHEANLYQSIADLFCHAVPLLEEVLAEAGEHTQGAGKSPIREREMRIPVVGEWWEGEPRAQEEDESDSAYVMYVEEWRDDSANKTFINPTVPRFEGPPSYTRERAQVNLRNRPLQVICKIASMELAAGESFGGGVWHVEGTLGERIVATACYYLECENVTGGELAFRTSVAEPPYEQGDDAGVMQMFNLENEEALVQDAGSCITRRGRVLAWPNTKQHRVCPVHLLDSTQPGKRTICCFFLVDPTLRVRSTATVPPQQLAWVTDSINPILSTAVGMGDIAIQGKVTEQLASPSLLTYEAACERRARLMAERRAVEEDDENYMVRQFSLCEH
;
A
#
# COMPACT_ATOMS: atom_id res chain seq x y z
N ARG A 1 -7.85 -15.76 -2.69
CA ARG A 1 -7.93 -17.14 -3.23
C ARG A 1 -6.91 -18.01 -2.51
N ASP A 2 -7.16 -19.31 -2.40
CA ASP A 2 -6.35 -20.29 -1.64
C ASP A 2 -5.84 -21.41 -2.56
N ASP A 3 -5.31 -21.02 -3.72
CA ASP A 3 -5.06 -21.89 -4.88
C ASP A 3 -3.58 -21.95 -5.29
N LEU A 4 -2.69 -21.21 -4.65
CA LEU A 4 -1.26 -21.26 -4.96
C LEU A 4 -0.52 -22.39 -4.21
N ALA A 5 -1.00 -22.79 -3.03
CA ALA A 5 -0.34 -23.77 -2.17
C ALA A 5 -0.01 -25.06 -2.93
N ASP A 6 1.23 -25.57 -2.74
CA ASP A 6 1.74 -26.82 -3.33
C ASP A 6 1.62 -26.97 -4.87
N THR A 7 1.40 -25.86 -5.59
CA THR A 7 1.48 -25.84 -7.06
C THR A 7 2.93 -25.87 -7.55
N PRO A 8 3.19 -26.28 -8.82
CA PRO A 8 4.53 -26.21 -9.40
C PRO A 8 5.14 -24.81 -9.37
N LEU A 9 4.33 -23.77 -9.61
CA LEU A 9 4.76 -22.37 -9.54
C LEU A 9 5.21 -22.01 -8.12
N HIS A 10 4.45 -22.42 -7.11
CA HIS A 10 4.78 -22.17 -5.71
C HIS A 10 6.08 -22.84 -5.27
N THR A 11 6.27 -24.12 -5.58
CA THR A 11 7.53 -24.82 -5.28
C THR A 11 8.73 -24.17 -5.96
N LYS A 12 8.58 -23.80 -7.23
CA LYS A 12 9.62 -23.11 -8.00
C LYS A 12 9.99 -21.75 -7.39
N LEU A 13 8.99 -20.94 -7.04
CA LEU A 13 9.18 -19.65 -6.37
C LEU A 13 9.95 -19.79 -5.05
N LEU A 14 9.59 -20.75 -4.20
CA LEU A 14 10.28 -20.95 -2.91
C LEU A 14 11.76 -21.33 -3.11
N GLN A 15 12.07 -22.17 -4.10
CA GLN A 15 13.45 -22.53 -4.43
C GLN A 15 14.27 -21.32 -4.92
N GLU A 16 13.69 -20.51 -5.80
CA GLU A 16 14.35 -19.32 -6.35
C GLU A 16 14.53 -18.24 -5.28
N ILE A 17 13.54 -18.05 -4.40
CA ILE A 17 13.61 -17.14 -3.26
C ILE A 17 14.68 -17.61 -2.26
N ALA A 18 14.78 -18.91 -2.00
CA ALA A 18 15.84 -19.46 -1.15
C ALA A 18 17.23 -19.24 -1.76
N ALA A 19 17.37 -19.37 -3.08
CA ALA A 19 18.62 -19.09 -3.79
C ALA A 19 19.00 -17.60 -3.77
N LEU A 20 18.02 -16.69 -3.91
CA LEU A 20 18.21 -15.25 -3.77
C LEU A 20 18.68 -14.91 -2.35
N ARG A 21 18.03 -15.49 -1.35
CA ARG A 21 18.33 -15.28 0.06
C ARG A 21 19.71 -15.76 0.50
N ALA A 22 20.26 -16.77 -0.17
CA ALA A 22 21.61 -17.25 0.13
C ALA A 22 22.72 -16.25 -0.25
N LYS A 23 22.37 -15.15 -0.92
CA LYS A 23 23.28 -14.09 -1.34
C LYS A 23 23.14 -12.88 -0.40
N PRO A 24 24.21 -12.10 -0.16
CA PRO A 24 24.08 -10.83 0.54
C PRO A 24 23.24 -9.84 -0.29
N ALA A 25 22.83 -8.75 0.34
CA ALA A 25 22.16 -7.66 -0.36
C ALA A 25 23.06 -7.09 -1.47
N ILE A 26 22.43 -6.56 -2.52
CA ILE A 26 23.15 -6.02 -3.67
C ILE A 26 24.13 -4.92 -3.23
N GLY A 27 25.42 -5.13 -3.48
CA GLY A 27 26.48 -4.19 -3.09
C GLY A 27 26.84 -4.21 -1.60
N SER A 28 26.42 -5.23 -0.85
CA SER A 28 26.69 -5.41 0.58
C SER A 28 27.39 -6.74 0.86
N THR A 29 27.95 -6.87 2.05
CA THR A 29 28.41 -8.15 2.64
C THR A 29 27.41 -8.75 3.62
N GLN A 30 26.29 -8.05 3.85
CA GLN A 30 25.27 -8.40 4.83
C GLN A 30 23.90 -8.60 4.17
N GLU A 31 23.00 -9.26 4.88
CA GLU A 31 21.58 -9.34 4.52
C GLU A 31 20.91 -7.96 4.68
N ASP A 32 19.95 -7.64 3.80
CA ASP A 32 19.16 -6.43 3.95
C ASP A 32 18.01 -6.68 4.92
N ARG A 33 18.00 -5.95 6.04
CA ARG A 33 16.94 -5.99 7.05
C ARG A 33 16.21 -4.66 7.12
N HIS A 34 14.91 -4.74 7.34
CA HIS A 34 14.04 -3.58 7.33
C HIS A 34 14.43 -2.59 8.43
N PRO A 35 14.58 -1.28 8.12
CA PRO A 35 14.93 -0.29 9.12
C PRO A 35 13.96 -0.27 10.31
N GLY A 36 14.48 -0.39 11.53
CA GLY A 36 13.68 -0.37 12.76
C GLY A 36 12.87 -1.65 13.04
N THR A 37 12.85 -2.64 12.14
CA THR A 37 12.18 -3.92 12.34
C THR A 37 13.13 -5.07 11.96
N PRO A 38 14.07 -5.44 12.85
CA PRO A 38 15.12 -6.40 12.53
C PRO A 38 14.57 -7.79 12.19
N GLN A 39 13.37 -8.16 12.63
CA GLN A 39 12.72 -9.42 12.27
C GLN A 39 12.33 -9.50 10.78
N MET A 40 12.33 -8.39 10.06
CA MET A 40 11.92 -8.34 8.65
C MET A 40 13.15 -8.30 7.74
N VAL A 41 13.29 -9.32 6.90
CA VAL A 41 14.30 -9.41 5.85
C VAL A 41 13.71 -8.92 4.53
N ASP A 42 14.39 -7.96 3.91
CA ASP A 42 13.99 -7.29 2.68
C ASP A 42 14.71 -7.94 1.49
N LEU A 43 14.12 -8.99 0.90
CA LEU A 43 14.72 -9.71 -0.24
C LEU A 43 14.59 -8.91 -1.55
N ILE A 44 13.42 -8.31 -1.77
CA ILE A 44 13.15 -7.32 -2.81
C ILE A 44 12.34 -6.23 -2.14
N HIS A 45 12.95 -5.05 -1.93
CA HIS A 45 12.23 -3.93 -1.33
C HIS A 45 12.30 -2.68 -2.22
N PRO A 46 11.15 -2.05 -2.53
CA PRO A 46 11.10 -0.92 -3.46
C PRO A 46 11.72 0.37 -2.91
N SER A 47 11.90 0.46 -1.59
CA SER A 47 12.57 1.61 -0.95
C SER A 47 14.09 1.63 -1.12
N LEU A 48 14.73 0.47 -1.26
CA LEU A 48 16.16 0.40 -1.48
C LEU A 48 16.42 0.83 -2.94
N TYR A 49 17.34 1.76 -3.19
CA TYR A 49 17.55 2.38 -4.52
C TYR A 49 16.32 3.10 -5.10
N ALA A 50 15.52 3.78 -4.25
CA ALA A 50 14.43 4.63 -4.69
C ALA A 50 14.91 5.78 -5.61
N TYR A 51 14.01 6.29 -6.45
CA TYR A 51 14.23 7.52 -7.21
C TYR A 51 14.32 8.71 -6.25
N GLU A 52 15.16 9.69 -6.59
CA GLU A 52 15.22 10.99 -5.91
C GLU A 52 15.34 12.11 -6.96
N ARG A 53 14.44 13.10 -6.86
CA ARG A 53 14.39 14.21 -7.83
C ARG A 53 15.70 14.99 -7.84
N GLY A 54 16.19 15.28 -9.04
CA GLY A 54 17.45 16.00 -9.24
C GLY A 54 18.72 15.22 -8.87
N LYS A 55 18.60 13.99 -8.35
CA LYS A 55 19.75 13.12 -8.04
C LYS A 55 19.76 11.83 -8.86
N SER A 56 18.62 11.21 -9.12
CA SER A 56 18.55 10.03 -9.98
C SER A 56 18.63 10.42 -11.46
N PHE A 57 19.37 9.66 -12.26
CA PHE A 57 19.33 9.82 -13.69
C PHE A 57 17.99 9.39 -14.26
N VAL A 58 17.56 10.13 -15.26
CA VAL A 58 16.31 9.91 -15.95
C VAL A 58 16.64 9.86 -17.43
N LEU A 59 16.37 8.72 -18.04
CA LEU A 59 16.43 8.57 -19.47
C LEU A 59 15.41 9.52 -20.07
N PRO A 60 15.81 10.38 -21.01
CA PRO A 60 14.88 11.36 -21.51
C PRO A 60 13.80 10.67 -22.37
N ASN A 61 13.93 9.37 -22.71
CA ASN A 61 13.43 8.84 -23.98
C ASN A 61 13.11 7.34 -23.96
N VAL A 62 12.17 6.93 -23.11
CA VAL A 62 11.68 5.55 -23.12
C VAL A 62 10.17 5.58 -23.32
N GLY A 63 9.75 5.04 -24.48
CA GLY A 63 8.34 5.02 -24.87
C GLY A 63 7.51 4.14 -23.93
N ALA A 64 6.23 4.48 -23.78
CA ALA A 64 5.26 3.74 -22.95
C ALA A 64 5.10 2.25 -23.30
N ASN A 65 5.61 1.82 -24.46
CA ASN A 65 5.46 0.49 -25.04
C ASN A 65 6.78 -0.31 -25.03
N VAL A 66 7.61 -0.19 -23.98
CA VAL A 66 8.81 -1.04 -23.87
C VAL A 66 8.39 -2.51 -23.96
N LYS A 67 8.78 -3.18 -25.05
CA LYS A 67 8.57 -4.62 -25.26
C LYS A 67 9.79 -5.44 -24.86
N GLN A 68 10.93 -4.78 -24.72
CA GLN A 68 12.22 -5.37 -24.35
C GLN A 68 13.04 -4.28 -23.68
N MET A 69 13.79 -4.63 -22.62
CA MET A 69 14.65 -3.69 -21.89
C MET A 69 15.56 -2.94 -22.88
N PRO A 70 15.63 -1.58 -22.81
CA PRO A 70 16.50 -0.81 -23.69
C PRO A 70 17.96 -1.28 -23.59
N ASP A 71 18.63 -1.39 -24.72
CA ASP A 71 20.08 -1.62 -24.75
C ASP A 71 20.80 -0.38 -24.21
N TRP A 72 21.72 -0.60 -23.28
CA TRP A 72 22.41 0.42 -22.50
C TRP A 72 23.21 1.43 -23.35
N ASP A 73 23.51 1.07 -24.59
CA ASP A 73 24.35 1.89 -25.48
C ASP A 73 23.55 2.86 -26.38
N SER A 74 22.22 2.93 -26.26
CA SER A 74 21.34 3.53 -27.29
C SER A 74 20.40 4.68 -26.87
N PHE A 75 20.79 5.48 -25.87
CA PHE A 75 19.88 6.46 -25.23
C PHE A 75 19.67 7.80 -25.97
N LEU A 76 18.55 8.04 -26.71
CA LEU A 76 17.98 9.37 -27.12
C LEU A 76 16.49 9.31 -27.62
N GLY A 77 15.75 10.46 -27.56
CA GLY A 77 14.35 10.90 -27.93
C GLY A 77 12.99 10.25 -27.44
N VAL A 78 12.15 10.85 -26.53
CA VAL A 78 10.66 10.76 -26.33
C VAL A 78 10.08 11.75 -25.27
N ASP A 79 8.83 12.17 -25.49
CA ASP A 79 7.91 12.98 -24.68
C ASP A 79 7.49 12.43 -23.30
N GLY A 80 7.52 13.31 -22.30
CA GLY A 80 6.39 13.52 -21.38
C GLY A 80 6.16 12.54 -20.23
N VAL A 81 7.18 12.22 -19.41
CA VAL A 81 6.93 11.72 -18.05
C VAL A 81 6.52 12.89 -17.16
N ALA A 82 5.37 12.80 -16.51
CA ALA A 82 4.97 13.81 -15.54
C ALA A 82 5.78 13.60 -14.25
N GLU A 83 6.61 14.57 -13.89
CA GLU A 83 6.83 14.82 -12.47
C GLU A 83 5.51 15.35 -11.90
N ALA A 84 5.04 14.78 -10.79
CA ALA A 84 3.96 15.43 -10.05
C ALA A 84 4.42 16.85 -9.70
N LYS A 85 3.73 17.86 -10.27
CA LYS A 85 4.00 19.25 -9.96
C LYS A 85 3.61 19.47 -8.50
N TYR A 86 4.60 19.77 -7.66
CA TYR A 86 4.36 20.22 -6.30
C TYR A 86 3.64 21.57 -6.39
N SER A 87 2.33 21.60 -6.12
CA SER A 87 1.57 22.85 -6.10
C SER A 87 1.77 23.54 -4.76
N ALA A 88 2.85 24.31 -4.62
CA ALA A 88 3.03 25.22 -3.49
C ALA A 88 2.07 26.43 -3.51
N THR A 89 1.31 26.63 -4.60
CA THR A 89 0.67 27.92 -4.93
C THR A 89 -0.86 27.92 -4.90
N SER A 90 -1.52 26.89 -4.37
CA SER A 90 -2.98 26.93 -4.28
C SER A 90 -3.42 27.64 -2.99
N THR A 91 -3.69 28.94 -3.09
CA THR A 91 -4.40 29.73 -2.05
C THR A 91 -5.84 29.26 -1.81
N LYS A 92 -6.30 28.25 -2.56
CA LYS A 92 -7.45 27.40 -2.24
C LYS A 92 -6.98 25.96 -2.31
N ALA A 93 -6.78 25.29 -1.17
CA ALA A 93 -6.29 23.91 -1.13
C ALA A 93 -7.02 23.05 -2.19
N PRO A 94 -6.30 22.33 -3.08
CA PRO A 94 -6.96 21.34 -3.92
C PRO A 94 -7.71 20.36 -3.00
N ARG A 95 -8.97 20.02 -3.33
CA ARG A 95 -9.82 19.11 -2.53
C ARG A 95 -9.26 17.67 -2.42
N PHE A 96 -8.09 17.41 -3.02
CA PHE A 96 -7.29 16.20 -2.86
C PHE A 96 -5.91 16.58 -2.35
N SER A 97 -5.79 16.80 -1.04
CA SER A 97 -4.51 16.94 -0.34
C SER A 97 -4.11 15.58 0.22
N GLY A 98 -3.21 14.89 -0.48
CA GLY A 98 -2.42 13.83 0.11
C GLY A 98 -0.95 14.21 -0.02
N PRO A 99 -0.08 13.65 0.81
CA PRO A 99 1.29 14.11 0.86
C PRO A 99 2.05 13.66 -0.38
N TYR A 100 2.77 14.63 -0.97
CA TYR A 100 3.81 14.36 -1.95
C TYR A 100 5.16 14.37 -1.22
N SER A 101 6.07 13.48 -1.60
CA SER A 101 7.44 13.55 -1.10
C SER A 101 8.04 14.92 -1.37
N LYS A 102 8.59 15.56 -0.33
CA LYS A 102 9.21 16.88 -0.39
C LYS A 102 10.46 16.84 -1.25
N ASP A 103 11.29 15.83 -1.07
CA ASP A 103 12.52 15.61 -1.84
C ASP A 103 12.25 14.89 -3.18
N GLY A 104 10.99 14.53 -3.46
CA GLY A 104 10.59 13.77 -4.65
C GLY A 104 11.12 12.34 -4.64
N LEU A 105 11.28 11.75 -3.47
CA LEU A 105 11.57 10.34 -3.29
C LEU A 105 10.38 9.49 -3.74
N GLN A 106 10.64 8.45 -4.53
CA GLN A 106 9.58 7.65 -5.14
C GLN A 106 10.02 6.20 -5.35
N TRP A 107 9.12 5.25 -5.08
CA TRP A 107 9.28 3.86 -5.54
C TRP A 107 9.16 3.74 -7.06
N LEU A 108 10.07 2.99 -7.67
CA LEU A 108 10.08 2.75 -9.11
C LEU A 108 9.29 1.47 -9.46
N PRO A 109 8.10 1.57 -10.08
CA PRO A 109 7.45 0.42 -10.69
C PRO A 109 8.31 -0.15 -11.83
N ALA A 110 8.15 -1.45 -12.07
CA ALA A 110 8.56 -2.11 -13.30
C ALA A 110 7.38 -2.20 -14.28
N GLU A 111 7.70 -2.34 -15.57
CA GLU A 111 6.73 -2.42 -16.66
C GLU A 111 6.34 -3.88 -16.89
N PHE A 112 5.06 -4.19 -16.69
CA PHE A 112 4.47 -5.50 -16.87
C PHE A 112 3.52 -5.48 -18.09
N GLN A 113 3.45 -6.59 -18.81
CA GLN A 113 2.58 -6.74 -19.97
C GLN A 113 1.91 -8.11 -19.93
N VAL A 114 0.61 -8.11 -19.63
CA VAL A 114 -0.21 -9.33 -19.63
C VAL A 114 -0.75 -9.56 -21.03
N THR A 115 -0.72 -10.80 -21.51
CA THR A 115 -1.25 -11.18 -22.82
C THR A 115 -2.76 -11.08 -22.89
N ALA A 116 -3.31 -10.95 -24.10
CA ALA A 116 -4.76 -10.75 -24.30
C ALA A 116 -5.63 -11.88 -23.71
N ASP A 117 -5.12 -13.11 -23.66
CA ASP A 117 -5.81 -14.26 -23.06
C ASP A 117 -5.64 -14.34 -21.53
N GLY A 118 -4.80 -13.47 -20.94
CA GLY A 118 -4.55 -13.43 -19.51
C GLY A 118 -3.77 -14.62 -18.97
N LYS A 119 -3.06 -15.38 -19.82
CA LYS A 119 -2.36 -16.60 -19.42
C LYS A 119 -0.87 -16.44 -19.18
N SER A 120 -0.29 -15.35 -19.67
CA SER A 120 1.13 -15.06 -19.47
C SER A 120 1.36 -13.57 -19.25
N CYS A 121 2.46 -13.28 -18.57
CA CYS A 121 2.93 -11.92 -18.34
C CYS A 121 4.41 -11.84 -18.70
N GLU A 122 4.80 -10.72 -19.30
CA GLU A 122 6.19 -10.34 -19.53
C GLU A 122 6.54 -9.14 -18.64
N ILE A 123 7.77 -9.12 -18.15
CA ILE A 123 8.32 -8.00 -17.38
C ILE A 123 9.35 -7.31 -18.26
N ASN A 124 9.04 -6.09 -18.70
CA ASN A 124 9.72 -5.40 -19.78
C ASN A 124 10.77 -4.39 -19.30
N SER A 125 10.88 -4.18 -17.98
CA SER A 125 11.94 -3.40 -17.35
C SER A 125 12.41 -4.07 -16.06
N TYR A 126 13.58 -3.67 -15.52
CA TYR A 126 14.10 -4.31 -14.32
C TYR A 126 13.19 -4.07 -13.10
N ILE A 127 13.05 -5.06 -12.23
CA ILE A 127 12.47 -4.92 -10.89
C ILE A 127 13.53 -4.29 -10.00
N ASN A 128 13.18 -3.20 -9.32
CA ASN A 128 14.09 -2.56 -8.38
C ASN A 128 14.56 -3.55 -7.30
N SER A 129 15.87 -3.56 -7.02
CA SER A 129 16.51 -4.51 -6.10
C SER A 129 16.58 -5.97 -6.57
N LEU A 130 16.30 -6.28 -7.85
CA LEU A 130 16.44 -7.64 -8.40
C LEU A 130 17.18 -7.64 -9.75
N HIS A 131 18.35 -8.29 -9.82
CA HIS A 131 19.18 -8.25 -11.02
C HIS A 131 18.58 -9.07 -12.18
N PRO A 132 18.29 -8.49 -13.36
CA PRO A 132 17.55 -9.16 -14.44
C PRO A 132 18.27 -10.35 -15.07
N LYS A 133 19.60 -10.32 -15.17
CA LYS A 133 20.38 -11.45 -15.72
C LYS A 133 20.62 -12.57 -14.70
N HIS A 134 21.04 -12.22 -13.48
CA HIS A 134 21.36 -13.22 -12.45
C HIS A 134 20.12 -13.94 -11.92
N GLU A 135 18.98 -13.25 -11.86
CA GLU A 135 17.73 -13.79 -11.31
C GLU A 135 16.65 -14.01 -12.38
N ALA A 136 17.05 -14.30 -13.62
CA ALA A 136 16.15 -14.41 -14.78
C ALA A 136 15.00 -15.42 -14.56
N ASN A 137 15.27 -16.54 -13.88
CA ASN A 137 14.23 -17.53 -13.57
C ASN A 137 13.19 -16.98 -12.58
N LEU A 138 13.64 -16.23 -11.57
CA LEU A 138 12.77 -15.58 -10.59
C LEU A 138 11.92 -14.49 -11.25
N TYR A 139 12.45 -13.74 -12.22
CA TYR A 139 11.66 -12.80 -13.02
C TYR A 139 10.48 -13.49 -13.71
N GLN A 140 10.72 -14.66 -14.35
CA GLN A 140 9.64 -15.41 -14.99
C GLN A 140 8.60 -15.87 -13.96
N SER A 141 9.03 -16.40 -12.82
CA SER A 141 8.12 -16.87 -11.77
C SER A 141 7.32 -15.72 -11.14
N ILE A 142 7.92 -14.52 -10.99
CA ILE A 142 7.21 -13.31 -10.56
C ILE A 142 6.16 -12.89 -11.60
N ALA A 143 6.49 -12.98 -12.89
CA ALA A 143 5.56 -12.66 -13.97
C ALA A 143 4.36 -13.61 -13.97
N ASP A 144 4.60 -14.92 -13.84
CA ASP A 144 3.56 -15.94 -13.76
C ASP A 144 2.67 -15.71 -12.51
N LEU A 145 3.28 -15.37 -11.38
CA LEU A 145 2.57 -15.06 -10.13
C LEU A 145 1.71 -13.79 -10.23
N PHE A 146 2.21 -12.75 -10.91
CA PHE A 146 1.44 -11.54 -11.18
C PHE A 146 0.26 -11.85 -12.10
N CYS A 147 0.47 -12.62 -13.18
CA CYS A 147 -0.59 -13.05 -14.10
C CYS A 147 -1.73 -13.76 -13.36
N HIS A 148 -1.38 -14.59 -12.35
CA HIS A 148 -2.35 -15.23 -11.47
C HIS A 148 -3.16 -14.25 -10.60
N ALA A 149 -2.57 -13.10 -10.21
CA ALA A 149 -3.24 -12.06 -9.43
C ALA A 149 -4.14 -11.14 -10.28
N VAL A 150 -3.93 -11.07 -11.60
CA VAL A 150 -4.64 -10.13 -12.49
C VAL A 150 -6.17 -10.20 -12.35
N PRO A 151 -6.84 -11.37 -12.36
CA PRO A 151 -8.29 -11.42 -12.21
C PRO A 151 -8.78 -10.81 -10.89
N LEU A 152 -8.02 -10.98 -9.80
CA LEU A 152 -8.36 -10.40 -8.49
C LEU A 152 -8.18 -8.88 -8.49
N LEU A 153 -7.14 -8.37 -9.16
CA LEU A 153 -6.93 -6.94 -9.32
C LEU A 153 -8.02 -6.31 -10.20
N GLU A 154 -8.44 -6.99 -11.28
CA GLU A 154 -9.58 -6.58 -12.12
C GLU A 154 -10.88 -6.50 -11.28
N GLU A 155 -11.14 -7.50 -10.43
CA GLU A 155 -12.29 -7.52 -9.51
C GLU A 155 -12.25 -6.36 -8.50
N VAL A 156 -11.09 -6.12 -7.87
CA VAL A 156 -10.88 -5.02 -6.91
C VAL A 156 -11.14 -3.66 -7.56
N LEU A 157 -10.63 -3.45 -8.78
CA LEU A 157 -10.81 -2.19 -9.49
C LEU A 157 -12.24 -1.99 -9.98
N ALA A 158 -12.91 -3.06 -10.42
CA ALA A 158 -14.33 -3.00 -10.80
C ALA A 158 -15.20 -2.57 -9.61
N GLU A 159 -14.95 -3.15 -8.43
CA GLU A 159 -15.66 -2.79 -7.20
C GLU A 159 -15.39 -1.34 -6.78
N ALA A 160 -14.13 -0.92 -6.82
CA ALA A 160 -13.75 0.46 -6.52
C ALA A 160 -14.38 1.48 -7.50
N GLY A 161 -14.57 1.09 -8.77
CA GLY A 161 -15.15 1.92 -9.82
C GLY A 161 -16.68 2.00 -9.78
N GLU A 162 -17.39 0.94 -9.39
CA GLU A 162 -18.86 0.90 -9.36
C GLU A 162 -19.49 1.90 -8.41
N HIS A 163 -18.82 2.21 -7.31
CA HIS A 163 -19.26 3.25 -6.37
C HIS A 163 -19.34 4.65 -6.98
N THR A 164 -18.85 4.87 -8.21
CA THR A 164 -18.85 6.18 -8.89
C THR A 164 -20.03 6.43 -9.84
N GLN A 165 -20.83 5.42 -10.21
CA GLN A 165 -21.85 5.57 -11.26
C GLN A 165 -23.28 5.90 -10.76
N GLY A 166 -23.45 6.19 -9.48
CA GLY A 166 -24.71 6.67 -8.91
C GLY A 166 -24.97 8.16 -9.19
N ALA A 167 -25.69 8.45 -10.27
CA ALA A 167 -26.48 9.67 -10.51
C ALA A 167 -25.83 11.05 -10.24
N GLY A 168 -25.23 11.66 -11.26
CA GLY A 168 -25.29 13.12 -11.51
C GLY A 168 -24.71 14.08 -10.45
N LYS A 169 -24.00 13.59 -9.44
CA LYS A 169 -23.25 14.42 -8.47
C LYS A 169 -21.75 14.28 -8.74
N SER A 170 -21.04 15.40 -8.55
CA SER A 170 -19.61 15.55 -8.84
C SER A 170 -18.78 14.40 -8.24
N PRO A 171 -17.84 13.79 -9.01
CA PRO A 171 -17.02 12.68 -8.54
C PRO A 171 -15.89 13.21 -7.66
N ILE A 172 -16.22 13.51 -6.41
CA ILE A 172 -15.24 13.60 -5.34
C ILE A 172 -15.23 12.18 -4.76
N ARG A 173 -14.06 11.61 -4.44
CA ARG A 173 -13.98 10.38 -3.65
C ARG A 173 -14.76 10.62 -2.34
N GLU A 174 -16.03 10.27 -2.26
CA GLU A 174 -16.91 10.40 -1.08
C GLU A 174 -16.64 9.16 -0.22
N ARG A 175 -15.70 9.14 0.73
CA ARG A 175 -15.63 9.88 2.00
C ARG A 175 -16.80 9.71 2.97
N GLU A 176 -17.88 9.06 2.56
CA GLU A 176 -18.98 8.79 3.47
C GLU A 176 -19.71 7.53 3.00
N MET A 177 -19.29 6.35 3.49
CA MET A 177 -20.24 5.25 3.65
C MET A 177 -21.28 5.73 4.68
N ARG A 178 -22.22 6.57 4.25
CA ARG A 178 -23.32 7.00 5.11
C ARG A 178 -24.16 5.76 5.36
N ILE A 179 -24.08 5.24 6.58
CA ILE A 179 -25.21 4.55 7.19
C ILE A 179 -26.40 5.51 7.06
N PRO A 180 -27.58 5.06 6.60
CA PRO A 180 -28.71 5.93 6.36
C PRO A 180 -28.98 6.82 7.58
N VAL A 181 -29.24 8.11 7.31
CA VAL A 181 -29.64 9.09 8.32
C VAL A 181 -30.90 8.58 9.00
N VAL A 182 -30.78 8.12 10.24
CA VAL A 182 -31.94 7.86 11.10
C VAL A 182 -32.24 9.20 11.75
N GLY A 183 -33.24 9.91 11.22
CA GLY A 183 -33.52 11.30 11.59
C GLY A 183 -34.06 11.48 13.00
N GLU A 184 -34.59 10.43 13.62
CA GLU A 184 -35.08 10.44 15.00
C GLU A 184 -34.78 9.07 15.64
N TRP A 185 -33.89 9.04 16.64
CA TRP A 185 -33.54 7.83 17.40
C TRP A 185 -34.01 7.88 18.85
N TRP A 186 -34.77 8.92 19.21
CA TRP A 186 -35.41 9.08 20.51
C TRP A 186 -36.94 9.18 20.34
N GLU A 187 -37.69 8.44 21.16
CA GLU A 187 -39.14 8.55 21.28
C GLU A 187 -39.53 9.02 22.69
N GLY A 188 -40.42 10.02 22.78
CA GLY A 188 -40.95 10.51 24.05
C GLY A 188 -41.66 11.85 23.91
N GLU A 189 -42.58 12.16 24.82
CA GLU A 189 -43.21 13.48 24.94
C GLU A 189 -43.10 14.00 26.38
N PRO A 190 -42.86 15.31 26.59
CA PRO A 190 -42.86 15.90 27.93
C PRO A 190 -44.26 15.81 28.56
N ARG A 191 -44.34 15.83 29.90
CA ARG A 191 -45.66 15.92 30.57
C ARG A 191 -46.40 17.19 30.15
N ALA A 192 -47.73 17.18 30.29
CA ALA A 192 -48.52 18.40 30.18
C ALA A 192 -48.19 19.38 31.32
N GLN A 193 -48.31 20.68 31.04
CA GLN A 193 -48.21 21.73 32.05
C GLN A 193 -49.29 21.56 33.11
N GLU A 194 -48.93 21.71 34.38
CA GLU A 194 -49.87 21.62 35.51
C GLU A 194 -50.64 22.94 35.70
N GLU A 195 -51.86 22.90 36.25
CA GLU A 195 -52.74 24.08 36.33
C GLU A 195 -52.17 25.24 37.18
N ASP A 196 -51.30 24.94 38.16
CA ASP A 196 -50.65 25.89 39.05
C ASP A 196 -49.18 26.18 38.70
N GLU A 197 -48.67 25.59 37.61
CA GLU A 197 -47.31 25.78 37.13
C GLU A 197 -47.21 27.01 36.21
N SER A 198 -46.28 27.91 36.52
CA SER A 198 -46.01 29.06 35.65
C SER A 198 -45.39 28.63 34.31
N ASP A 199 -45.68 29.35 33.23
CA ASP A 199 -45.12 29.10 31.90
C ASP A 199 -43.58 29.02 31.91
N SER A 200 -42.91 29.87 32.69
CA SER A 200 -41.45 29.85 32.81
C SER A 200 -40.90 28.58 33.45
N ALA A 201 -41.63 28.00 34.40
CA ALA A 201 -41.24 26.76 35.07
C ALA A 201 -41.45 25.55 34.13
N TYR A 202 -42.56 25.55 33.39
CA TYR A 202 -42.83 24.51 32.40
C TYR A 202 -41.81 24.53 31.25
N VAL A 203 -41.42 25.72 30.76
CA VAL A 203 -40.38 25.86 29.72
C VAL A 203 -39.04 25.31 30.21
N MET A 204 -38.61 25.63 31.44
CA MET A 204 -37.39 25.09 32.04
C MET A 204 -37.42 23.56 32.14
N TYR A 205 -38.56 22.99 32.56
CA TYR A 205 -38.75 21.54 32.61
C TYR A 205 -38.65 20.90 31.21
N VAL A 206 -39.27 21.49 30.19
CA VAL A 206 -39.21 20.95 28.82
C VAL A 206 -37.78 21.00 28.27
N GLU A 207 -36.99 22.02 28.59
CA GLU A 207 -35.56 22.09 28.26
C GLU A 207 -34.78 20.98 28.97
N GLU A 208 -34.94 20.80 30.28
CA GLU A 208 -34.29 19.72 31.04
C GLU A 208 -34.70 18.31 30.56
N TRP A 209 -35.98 18.11 30.26
CA TRP A 209 -36.51 16.86 29.71
C TRP A 209 -35.95 16.56 28.31
N ARG A 210 -35.71 17.59 27.49
CA ARG A 210 -35.10 17.45 26.16
C ARG A 210 -33.63 17.06 26.25
N ASP A 211 -32.90 17.54 27.24
CA ASP A 211 -31.46 17.29 27.36
C ASP A 211 -31.16 15.94 28.04
N ASP A 212 -32.05 15.44 28.89
CA ASP A 212 -31.86 14.16 29.58
C ASP A 212 -32.37 12.96 28.76
N SER A 213 -31.45 12.26 28.12
CA SER A 213 -31.68 11.00 27.40
C SER A 213 -32.40 9.92 28.22
N ALA A 214 -32.33 9.94 29.57
CA ALA A 214 -33.04 8.98 30.41
C ALA A 214 -34.57 9.18 30.37
N ASN A 215 -35.05 10.35 29.92
CA ASN A 215 -36.47 10.65 29.77
C ASN A 215 -37.05 10.22 28.43
N LYS A 216 -36.22 9.71 27.52
CA LYS A 216 -36.60 9.26 26.17
C LYS A 216 -36.33 7.77 26.02
N THR A 217 -37.09 7.11 25.15
CA THR A 217 -36.84 5.72 24.78
C THR A 217 -36.00 5.68 23.51
N PHE A 218 -34.89 4.96 23.53
CA PHE A 218 -34.06 4.79 22.35
C PHE A 218 -34.74 3.91 21.30
N ILE A 219 -34.84 4.41 20.06
CA ILE A 219 -35.40 3.68 18.93
C ILE A 219 -34.26 2.87 18.30
N ASN A 220 -34.24 1.56 18.60
CA ASN A 220 -33.25 0.67 18.00
C ASN A 220 -33.38 0.66 16.48
N PRO A 221 -32.30 0.93 15.73
CA PRO A 221 -32.36 0.90 14.28
C PRO A 221 -32.66 -0.53 13.82
N THR A 222 -33.44 -0.64 12.75
CA THR A 222 -33.58 -1.93 12.07
C THR A 222 -32.28 -2.23 11.35
N VAL A 223 -31.42 -3.06 11.95
CA VAL A 223 -30.20 -3.54 11.30
C VAL A 223 -30.61 -4.48 10.17
N PRO A 224 -30.30 -4.15 8.90
CA PRO A 224 -30.57 -5.07 7.80
C PRO A 224 -29.91 -6.41 8.09
N ARG A 225 -30.61 -7.51 7.78
CA ARG A 225 -29.98 -8.83 7.84
C ARG A 225 -28.75 -8.79 6.95
N PHE A 226 -27.58 -9.14 7.48
CA PHE A 226 -26.37 -9.24 6.69
C PHE A 226 -26.63 -10.18 5.51
N GLU A 227 -26.68 -9.60 4.32
CA GLU A 227 -26.57 -10.33 3.08
C GLU A 227 -25.07 -10.44 2.80
N GLY A 228 -24.58 -11.68 2.67
CA GLY A 228 -23.21 -11.89 2.20
C GLY A 228 -22.97 -11.11 0.91
N PRO A 229 -21.71 -10.76 0.58
CA PRO A 229 -21.42 -10.06 -0.66
C PRO A 229 -22.17 -10.74 -1.80
N PRO A 230 -22.85 -9.97 -2.68
CA PRO A 230 -23.67 -10.54 -3.73
C PRO A 230 -22.86 -11.61 -4.44
N SER A 231 -23.50 -12.75 -4.73
CA SER A 231 -22.88 -13.78 -5.56
C SER A 231 -22.19 -13.09 -6.74
N TYR A 232 -20.96 -13.48 -7.06
CA TYR A 232 -20.10 -12.91 -8.12
C TYR A 232 -20.73 -12.94 -9.53
N THR A 233 -22.04 -13.20 -9.63
CA THR A 233 -22.91 -13.26 -10.80
C THR A 233 -23.48 -11.92 -11.23
N ARG A 234 -23.22 -10.79 -10.53
CA ARG A 234 -23.61 -9.47 -11.04
C ARG A 234 -22.65 -9.07 -12.18
N GLU A 235 -23.19 -8.66 -13.33
CA GLU A 235 -22.38 -8.11 -14.43
C GLU A 235 -21.72 -6.80 -13.96
N ARG A 236 -20.47 -6.91 -13.48
CA ARG A 236 -19.67 -5.76 -13.05
C ARG A 236 -19.09 -5.02 -14.25
N ALA A 237 -18.78 -3.73 -14.08
CA ALA A 237 -18.00 -2.99 -15.07
C ALA A 237 -16.66 -3.73 -15.31
N GLN A 238 -16.45 -4.22 -16.53
CA GLN A 238 -15.25 -5.02 -16.82
C GLN A 238 -14.02 -4.13 -16.88
N VAL A 239 -13.25 -4.10 -15.80
CA VAL A 239 -11.87 -3.60 -15.83
C VAL A 239 -11.01 -4.66 -16.50
N ASN A 240 -10.25 -4.26 -17.52
CA ASN A 240 -9.35 -5.14 -18.25
C ASN A 240 -7.91 -4.62 -18.12
N LEU A 241 -7.06 -5.42 -17.48
CA LEU A 241 -5.63 -5.14 -17.29
C LEU A 241 -4.76 -5.82 -18.36
N ARG A 242 -5.37 -6.57 -19.28
CA ARG A 242 -4.69 -7.37 -20.31
C ARG A 242 -4.41 -6.53 -21.55
N ASN A 243 -3.43 -6.98 -22.33
CA ASN A 243 -3.03 -6.36 -23.59
C ASN A 243 -2.74 -4.86 -23.50
N ARG A 244 -2.22 -4.41 -22.35
CA ARG A 244 -1.75 -3.04 -22.11
C ARG A 244 -0.52 -3.03 -21.20
N PRO A 245 0.32 -1.98 -21.28
CA PRO A 245 1.42 -1.81 -20.34
C PRO A 245 0.87 -1.45 -18.95
N LEU A 246 1.41 -2.09 -17.93
CA LEU A 246 1.09 -1.89 -16.52
C LEU A 246 2.34 -1.50 -15.76
N GLN A 247 2.20 -0.60 -14.78
CA GLN A 247 3.27 -0.27 -13.85
C GLN A 247 3.01 -0.98 -12.52
N VAL A 248 3.94 -1.85 -12.12
CA VAL A 248 3.79 -2.71 -10.94
C VAL A 248 5.05 -2.62 -10.08
N ILE A 249 4.87 -2.28 -8.81
CA ILE A 249 5.94 -2.30 -7.82
C ILE A 249 5.90 -3.68 -7.14
N CYS A 250 7.05 -4.35 -7.08
CA CYS A 250 7.18 -5.66 -6.46
C CYS A 250 7.90 -5.54 -5.11
N LYS A 251 7.43 -6.32 -4.13
CA LYS A 251 8.09 -6.49 -2.84
C LYS A 251 8.10 -7.98 -2.46
N ILE A 252 9.25 -8.49 -2.04
CA ILE A 252 9.36 -9.81 -1.42
C ILE A 252 10.07 -9.60 -0.08
N ALA A 253 9.39 -9.98 1.00
CA ALA A 253 9.89 -9.81 2.34
C ALA A 253 9.62 -11.06 3.18
N SER A 254 10.48 -11.30 4.16
CA SER A 254 10.40 -12.45 5.05
C SER A 254 10.47 -11.99 6.50
N MET A 255 9.40 -12.20 7.25
CA MET A 255 9.40 -12.05 8.70
C MET A 255 10.00 -13.31 9.32
N GLU A 256 10.98 -13.14 10.20
CA GLU A 256 11.71 -14.19 10.87
C GLU A 256 11.80 -13.93 12.34
N LEU A 257 11.37 -14.93 13.10
CA LEU A 257 11.37 -14.92 14.55
C LEU A 257 12.36 -15.97 15.02
N ALA A 258 13.36 -15.57 15.79
CA ALA A 258 14.19 -16.51 16.53
C ALA A 258 13.37 -17.17 17.65
N ALA A 259 13.86 -18.28 18.20
CA ALA A 259 13.20 -18.96 19.32
C ALA A 259 12.94 -17.98 20.48
N GLY A 260 11.71 -17.96 20.98
CA GLY A 260 11.25 -17.04 22.03
C GLY A 260 10.86 -15.64 21.56
N GLU A 261 11.07 -15.28 20.30
CA GLU A 261 10.67 -13.97 19.77
C GLU A 261 9.19 -13.91 19.37
N SER A 262 8.70 -12.68 19.24
CA SER A 262 7.41 -12.36 18.64
C SER A 262 7.50 -11.04 17.90
N PHE A 263 6.55 -10.79 17.00
CA PHE A 263 6.39 -9.51 16.32
C PHE A 263 5.14 -8.82 16.83
N GLY A 264 5.29 -7.59 17.34
CA GLY A 264 4.21 -6.84 18.00
C GLY A 264 3.10 -6.33 17.08
N GLY A 265 3.22 -6.53 15.76
CA GLY A 265 2.31 -6.00 14.76
C GLY A 265 2.88 -4.79 14.03
N GLY A 266 2.28 -4.50 12.87
CA GLY A 266 2.59 -3.31 12.08
C GLY A 266 1.70 -2.13 12.45
N VAL A 267 2.04 -0.97 11.91
CA VAL A 267 1.22 0.25 12.00
C VAL A 267 0.14 0.25 10.91
N TRP A 268 -0.90 1.05 11.12
CA TRP A 268 -1.94 1.26 10.11
C TRP A 268 -1.42 2.15 9.00
N HIS A 269 -1.50 1.68 7.75
CA HIS A 269 -1.00 2.43 6.59
C HIS A 269 -1.74 2.08 5.30
N VAL A 270 -1.54 2.92 4.29
CA VAL A 270 -1.80 2.62 2.87
C VAL A 270 -0.45 2.55 2.13
N GLU A 271 -0.43 1.95 0.95
CA GLU A 271 0.83 1.74 0.23
C GLU A 271 1.24 2.97 -0.60
N GLY A 272 2.49 3.39 -0.42
CA GLY A 272 3.10 4.50 -1.16
C GLY A 272 2.54 5.88 -0.81
N THR A 273 2.81 6.86 -1.68
CA THR A 273 2.29 8.23 -1.58
C THR A 273 1.45 8.56 -2.81
N LEU A 274 0.91 9.78 -2.88
CA LEU A 274 0.22 10.25 -4.10
C LEU A 274 1.14 10.29 -5.34
N GLY A 275 2.46 10.30 -5.15
CA GLY A 275 3.44 10.25 -6.24
C GLY A 275 3.47 8.90 -6.96
N GLU A 276 3.35 7.79 -6.22
CA GLU A 276 3.37 6.44 -6.77
C GLU A 276 2.06 6.04 -7.45
N ARG A 277 0.94 6.67 -7.09
CA ARG A 277 -0.39 6.40 -7.69
C ARG A 277 -0.81 4.93 -7.59
N ILE A 278 -0.48 4.25 -6.50
CA ILE A 278 -0.91 2.88 -6.25
C ILE A 278 -2.43 2.86 -6.04
N VAL A 279 -3.13 2.02 -6.80
CA VAL A 279 -4.60 1.89 -6.77
C VAL A 279 -5.07 0.59 -6.14
N ALA A 280 -4.25 -0.47 -6.20
CA ALA A 280 -4.60 -1.76 -5.64
C ALA A 280 -3.33 -2.54 -5.25
N THR A 281 -3.50 -3.43 -4.28
CA THR A 281 -2.46 -4.33 -3.79
C THR A 281 -2.91 -5.77 -3.94
N ALA A 282 -2.00 -6.65 -4.36
CA ALA A 282 -2.14 -8.10 -4.22
C ALA A 282 -0.97 -8.63 -3.39
N CYS A 283 -1.25 -9.43 -2.36
CA CYS A 283 -0.25 -10.00 -1.46
C CYS A 283 -0.43 -11.52 -1.36
N TYR A 284 0.64 -12.24 -1.71
CA TYR A 284 0.76 -13.67 -1.55
C TYR A 284 1.48 -14.01 -0.27
N TYR A 285 0.93 -14.94 0.51
CA TYR A 285 1.60 -15.56 1.65
C TYR A 285 2.25 -16.86 1.19
N LEU A 286 3.50 -16.79 0.76
CA LEU A 286 4.21 -17.92 0.14
C LEU A 286 4.60 -18.96 1.19
N GLU A 287 5.10 -18.54 2.34
CA GLU A 287 5.56 -19.46 3.38
C GLU A 287 5.06 -18.98 4.75
N CYS A 288 4.59 -19.91 5.57
CA CYS A 288 4.18 -19.69 6.96
C CYS A 288 4.61 -20.91 7.78
N GLU A 289 5.80 -20.87 8.38
CA GLU A 289 6.42 -21.95 9.15
C GLU A 289 6.51 -21.58 10.62
N ASN A 290 6.02 -22.46 11.50
CA ASN A 290 6.07 -22.30 12.96
C ASN A 290 5.56 -20.93 13.46
N VAL A 291 4.60 -20.32 12.78
CA VAL A 291 4.02 -19.02 13.16
C VAL A 291 2.49 -19.06 13.20
N THR A 292 1.92 -18.25 14.09
CA THR A 292 0.48 -18.01 14.25
C THR A 292 0.19 -16.52 14.42
N GLY A 293 -1.06 -16.12 14.24
CA GLY A 293 -1.47 -14.70 14.20
C GLY A 293 -1.07 -13.98 12.92
N GLY A 294 -0.92 -12.67 12.99
CA GLY A 294 -0.62 -11.78 11.87
C GLY A 294 -1.65 -11.83 10.76
N GLU A 295 -2.92 -11.88 11.13
CA GLU A 295 -4.02 -11.51 10.27
C GLU A 295 -3.76 -10.13 9.67
N LEU A 296 -4.22 -9.93 8.44
CA LEU A 296 -4.20 -8.62 7.80
C LEU A 296 -5.49 -7.90 8.17
N ALA A 297 -5.41 -6.94 9.09
CA ALA A 297 -6.55 -6.15 9.52
C ALA A 297 -6.75 -4.96 8.58
N PHE A 298 -8.01 -4.58 8.38
CA PHE A 298 -8.41 -3.47 7.52
C PHE A 298 -9.30 -2.50 8.28
N ARG A 299 -9.16 -1.21 7.98
CA ARG A 299 -10.06 -0.16 8.45
C ARG A 299 -10.26 0.89 7.37
N THR A 300 -11.31 1.68 7.52
CA THR A 300 -11.66 2.77 6.59
C THR A 300 -12.14 3.98 7.37
N SER A 301 -11.85 5.18 6.87
CA SER A 301 -12.47 6.40 7.40
C SER A 301 -13.99 6.36 7.20
N VAL A 302 -14.74 6.84 8.19
CA VAL A 302 -16.19 7.04 8.10
C VAL A 302 -16.54 8.52 8.15
N ALA A 303 -17.77 8.82 7.73
CA ALA A 303 -18.34 10.15 7.86
C ALA A 303 -18.64 10.45 9.32
N GLU A 304 -18.60 11.73 9.67
CA GLU A 304 -19.27 12.21 10.86
C GLU A 304 -20.78 11.95 10.75
N PRO A 305 -21.40 11.26 11.71
CA PRO A 305 -22.84 11.06 11.68
C PRO A 305 -23.57 12.40 11.86
N PRO A 306 -24.78 12.57 11.31
CA PRO A 306 -25.64 13.69 11.71
C PRO A 306 -26.13 13.45 13.15
N TYR A 307 -26.01 14.43 14.04
CA TYR A 307 -26.48 14.35 15.44
C TYR A 307 -27.00 15.71 15.93
N GLU A 308 -27.80 15.72 16.99
CA GLU A 308 -28.23 16.94 17.69
C GLU A 308 -27.16 17.38 18.69
N GLN A 309 -26.85 18.68 18.75
CA GLN A 309 -25.80 19.20 19.64
C GLN A 309 -26.06 18.80 21.10
N GLY A 310 -25.07 18.14 21.73
CA GLY A 310 -25.15 17.65 23.10
C GLY A 310 -25.77 16.26 23.28
N ASP A 311 -26.20 15.59 22.22
CA ASP A 311 -26.78 14.23 22.28
C ASP A 311 -25.72 13.12 22.28
N ASP A 312 -24.81 13.15 23.27
CA ASP A 312 -23.72 12.18 23.39
C ASP A 312 -24.24 10.74 23.55
N ALA A 313 -25.34 10.58 24.27
CA ALA A 313 -25.97 9.29 24.53
C ALA A 313 -26.55 8.68 23.25
N GLY A 314 -27.22 9.48 22.41
CA GLY A 314 -27.85 9.02 21.18
C GLY A 314 -26.81 8.58 20.15
N VAL A 315 -25.73 9.36 20.02
CA VAL A 315 -24.61 9.02 19.14
C VAL A 315 -23.91 7.75 19.58
N MET A 316 -23.57 7.63 20.86
CA MET A 316 -22.93 6.44 21.38
C MET A 316 -23.81 5.19 21.20
N GLN A 317 -25.12 5.31 21.43
CA GLN A 317 -26.02 4.16 21.31
C GLN A 317 -26.31 3.77 19.85
N MET A 318 -26.36 4.73 18.93
CA MET A 318 -26.65 4.49 17.50
C MET A 318 -25.41 4.06 16.71
N PHE A 319 -24.25 4.67 16.97
CA PHE A 319 -23.03 4.49 16.17
C PHE A 319 -21.88 3.85 16.93
N ASN A 320 -21.98 3.72 18.27
CA ASN A 320 -20.86 3.33 19.13
C ASN A 320 -19.65 4.25 18.93
N LEU A 321 -19.91 5.56 18.93
CA LEU A 321 -18.92 6.63 18.82
C LEU A 321 -18.99 7.53 20.06
N GLU A 322 -17.85 7.74 20.71
CA GLU A 322 -17.68 8.68 21.82
C GLU A 322 -17.14 10.04 21.32
N ASN A 323 -17.37 11.11 22.09
CA ASN A 323 -16.78 12.42 21.79
C ASN A 323 -15.25 12.31 21.67
N GLU A 324 -14.66 13.01 20.70
CA GLU A 324 -13.23 12.99 20.34
C GLU A 324 -12.70 11.65 19.80
N GLU A 325 -13.56 10.64 19.62
CA GLU A 325 -13.18 9.35 19.05
C GLU A 325 -12.84 9.47 17.54
N ALA A 326 -11.96 8.58 17.08
CA ALA A 326 -11.59 8.48 15.68
C ALA A 326 -12.79 8.12 14.79
N LEU A 327 -13.05 8.90 13.73
CA LEU A 327 -14.01 8.56 12.67
C LEU A 327 -13.48 7.47 11.73
N VAL A 328 -13.24 6.28 12.29
CA VAL A 328 -12.71 5.11 11.58
C VAL A 328 -13.52 3.87 11.94
N GLN A 329 -13.87 3.10 10.93
CA GLN A 329 -14.53 1.81 11.10
C GLN A 329 -13.56 0.68 10.79
N ASP A 330 -13.39 -0.23 11.74
CA ASP A 330 -12.69 -1.49 11.54
C ASP A 330 -13.50 -2.38 10.60
N ALA A 331 -12.90 -2.75 9.46
CA ALA A 331 -13.49 -3.60 8.44
C ALA A 331 -13.20 -5.10 8.67
N GLY A 332 -12.65 -5.44 9.84
CA GLY A 332 -12.26 -6.79 10.21
C GLY A 332 -10.87 -7.18 9.70
N SER A 333 -10.59 -8.48 9.68
CA SER A 333 -9.27 -9.01 9.31
C SER A 333 -9.35 -10.29 8.49
N CYS A 334 -8.29 -10.55 7.73
CA CYS A 334 -8.13 -11.75 6.91
C CYS A 334 -7.00 -12.63 7.45
N ILE A 335 -7.28 -13.93 7.61
CA ILE A 335 -6.25 -14.91 8.00
C ILE A 335 -5.23 -15.06 6.85
N THR A 336 -3.95 -15.18 7.18
CA THR A 336 -2.80 -15.10 6.27
C THR A 336 -2.12 -16.46 6.10
N ARG A 337 -2.87 -17.44 5.60
CA ARG A 337 -2.40 -18.84 5.44
C ARG A 337 -1.46 -19.01 4.25
N ARG A 338 -0.57 -20.00 4.32
CA ARG A 338 0.32 -20.41 3.22
C ARG A 338 -0.45 -20.66 1.91
N GLY A 339 0.06 -20.11 0.81
CA GLY A 339 -0.52 -20.18 -0.53
C GLY A 339 -1.77 -19.31 -0.76
N ARG A 340 -2.16 -18.48 0.22
CA ARG A 340 -3.26 -17.52 0.04
C ARG A 340 -2.79 -16.28 -0.70
N VAL A 341 -3.64 -15.78 -1.59
CA VAL A 341 -3.56 -14.43 -2.15
C VAL A 341 -4.72 -13.58 -1.67
N LEU A 342 -4.40 -12.40 -1.17
CA LEU A 342 -5.34 -11.33 -0.84
C LEU A 342 -5.15 -10.19 -1.84
N ALA A 343 -6.25 -9.57 -2.28
CA ALA A 343 -6.21 -8.36 -3.09
C ALA A 343 -7.21 -7.34 -2.53
N TRP A 344 -6.82 -6.07 -2.50
CA TRP A 344 -7.64 -4.99 -1.95
C TRP A 344 -7.30 -3.65 -2.60
N PRO A 345 -8.24 -2.67 -2.60
CA PRO A 345 -7.96 -1.35 -3.12
C PRO A 345 -7.05 -0.58 -2.14
N ASN A 346 -6.18 0.28 -2.66
CA ASN A 346 -5.27 1.11 -1.86
C ASN A 346 -5.98 2.30 -1.18
N THR A 347 -7.30 2.20 -0.99
CA THR A 347 -8.13 3.12 -0.22
C THR A 347 -8.41 2.63 1.19
N LYS A 348 -8.10 1.36 1.49
CA LYS A 348 -8.24 0.78 2.83
C LYS A 348 -6.91 0.84 3.58
N GLN A 349 -6.92 1.45 4.76
CA GLN A 349 -5.79 1.29 5.67
C GLN A 349 -5.73 -0.16 6.13
N HIS A 350 -4.52 -0.67 6.26
CA HIS A 350 -4.29 -2.02 6.71
C HIS A 350 -3.10 -2.09 7.67
N ARG A 351 -3.08 -3.14 8.49
CA ARG A 351 -1.95 -3.48 9.34
C ARG A 351 -1.79 -4.98 9.47
N VAL A 352 -0.57 -5.40 9.77
CA VAL A 352 -0.29 -6.79 10.17
C VAL A 352 -0.53 -6.90 11.67
N CYS A 353 -1.39 -7.82 12.10
CA CYS A 353 -1.58 -8.12 13.53
C CYS A 353 -0.32 -8.74 14.17
N PRO A 354 -0.26 -8.87 15.51
CA PRO A 354 0.86 -9.53 16.17
C PRO A 354 1.09 -10.97 15.67
N VAL A 355 2.35 -11.36 15.55
CA VAL A 355 2.77 -12.71 15.12
C VAL A 355 3.55 -13.38 16.24
N HIS A 356 3.20 -14.63 16.51
CA HIS A 356 3.82 -15.46 17.55
C HIS A 356 4.30 -16.79 16.97
N LEU A 357 5.26 -17.41 17.63
CA LEU A 357 5.68 -18.77 17.32
C LEU A 357 4.62 -19.78 17.78
N LEU A 358 4.43 -20.86 17.02
CA LEU A 358 3.60 -21.99 17.45
C LEU A 358 4.34 -22.83 18.51
N ASP A 359 5.59 -23.18 18.24
CA ASP A 359 6.56 -23.73 19.18
C ASP A 359 7.62 -22.66 19.46
N SER A 360 7.59 -22.10 20.67
CA SER A 360 8.50 -21.04 21.10
C SER A 360 9.97 -21.47 21.21
N THR A 361 10.26 -22.78 21.17
CA THR A 361 11.63 -23.31 21.22
C THR A 361 12.30 -23.35 19.86
N GLN A 362 11.54 -23.21 18.78
CA GLN A 362 12.02 -23.26 17.41
C GLN A 362 11.85 -21.89 16.73
N PRO A 363 12.70 -21.54 15.74
CA PRO A 363 12.47 -20.35 14.95
C PRO A 363 11.20 -20.48 14.08
N GLY A 364 10.68 -19.36 13.62
CA GLY A 364 9.52 -19.29 12.74
C GLY A 364 9.70 -18.26 11.64
N LYS A 365 8.95 -18.44 10.55
CA LYS A 365 9.14 -17.67 9.33
C LYS A 365 7.82 -17.43 8.60
N ARG A 366 7.67 -16.25 8.03
CA ARG A 366 6.59 -15.90 7.10
C ARG A 366 7.13 -15.12 5.91
N THR A 367 7.04 -15.66 4.71
CA THR A 367 7.48 -14.98 3.48
C THR A 367 6.30 -14.56 2.63
N ILE A 368 6.33 -13.31 2.17
CA ILE A 368 5.30 -12.73 1.32
C ILE A 368 5.87 -12.23 -0.01
N CYS A 369 5.01 -12.18 -1.03
CA CYS A 369 5.27 -11.46 -2.28
C CYS A 369 4.09 -10.52 -2.55
N CYS A 370 4.36 -9.22 -2.60
CA CYS A 370 3.38 -8.18 -2.85
C CYS A 370 3.58 -7.53 -4.21
N PHE A 371 2.45 -7.25 -4.87
CA PHE A 371 2.35 -6.43 -6.06
C PHE A 371 1.52 -5.20 -5.74
N PHE A 372 2.08 -4.02 -5.97
CA PHE A 372 1.36 -2.76 -5.88
C PHE A 372 1.11 -2.25 -7.31
N LEU A 373 -0.16 -2.27 -7.72
CA LEU A 373 -0.58 -1.84 -9.04
C LEU A 373 -0.70 -0.31 -9.06
N VAL A 374 0.09 0.33 -9.90
CA VAL A 374 -0.04 1.75 -10.21
C VAL A 374 -1.25 1.96 -11.12
N ASP A 375 -1.93 3.10 -10.97
CA ASP A 375 -3.06 3.53 -11.80
C ASP A 375 -2.80 3.28 -13.29
N PRO A 376 -3.49 2.31 -13.93
CA PRO A 376 -3.25 1.96 -15.32
C PRO A 376 -3.60 3.08 -16.33
N THR A 377 -4.31 4.12 -15.90
CA THR A 377 -4.69 5.28 -16.72
C THR A 377 -3.65 6.39 -16.73
N LEU A 378 -2.67 6.31 -15.82
CA LEU A 378 -1.59 7.27 -15.67
C LEU A 378 -0.23 6.57 -15.80
N ARG A 379 0.83 7.36 -15.97
CA ARG A 379 2.20 6.85 -15.98
C ARG A 379 3.04 7.68 -15.01
N VAL A 380 3.78 6.99 -14.16
CA VAL A 380 4.76 7.57 -13.24
C VAL A 380 6.18 7.18 -13.66
N ARG A 381 7.20 7.79 -13.03
CA ARG A 381 8.60 7.39 -13.21
C ARG A 381 8.74 5.91 -12.88
N SER A 382 9.27 5.13 -13.82
CA SER A 382 9.47 3.68 -13.68
C SER A 382 10.91 3.30 -13.99
N THR A 383 11.25 2.03 -13.73
CA THR A 383 12.53 1.43 -14.08
C THR A 383 12.78 1.34 -15.59
N ALA A 384 11.76 1.61 -16.43
CA ALA A 384 11.97 1.83 -17.85
C ALA A 384 12.62 3.20 -18.12
N THR A 385 12.33 4.21 -17.30
CA THR A 385 12.82 5.59 -17.49
C THR A 385 13.97 5.97 -16.56
N VAL A 386 14.14 5.25 -15.45
CA VAL A 386 15.24 5.45 -14.50
C VAL A 386 16.16 4.24 -14.64
N PRO A 387 17.42 4.42 -15.04
CA PRO A 387 18.37 3.32 -15.11
C PRO A 387 18.64 2.75 -13.71
N PRO A 388 19.07 1.49 -13.61
CA PRO A 388 19.65 0.90 -12.40
C PRO A 388 20.61 1.85 -11.70
N GLN A 389 20.34 2.05 -10.42
CA GLN A 389 21.10 2.95 -9.54
C GLN A 389 22.11 2.17 -8.70
N GLN A 390 22.18 0.85 -8.86
CA GLN A 390 23.05 -0.03 -8.11
C GLN A 390 24.48 0.05 -8.66
N LEU A 391 25.40 0.69 -7.95
CA LEU A 391 26.82 0.75 -8.35
C LEU A 391 27.38 -0.66 -8.57
N ALA A 392 27.01 -1.61 -7.72
CA ALA A 392 27.41 -3.01 -7.83
C ALA A 392 27.09 -3.64 -9.20
N TRP A 393 25.96 -3.31 -9.82
CA TRP A 393 25.58 -3.88 -11.13
C TRP A 393 26.47 -3.34 -12.25
N VAL A 394 26.80 -2.04 -12.17
CA VAL A 394 27.69 -1.39 -13.12
C VAL A 394 29.10 -1.95 -12.98
N THR A 395 29.60 -2.12 -11.75
CA THR A 395 30.92 -2.70 -11.51
C THR A 395 31.01 -4.15 -11.95
N ASP A 396 30.00 -4.97 -11.69
CA ASP A 396 29.95 -6.37 -12.13
C ASP A 396 30.03 -6.48 -13.66
N SER A 397 29.46 -5.48 -14.37
CA SER A 397 29.50 -5.43 -15.83
C SER A 397 30.83 -4.94 -16.39
N ILE A 398 31.50 -4.00 -15.71
CA ILE A 398 32.74 -3.36 -16.17
C ILE A 398 33.99 -4.16 -15.77
N ASN A 399 34.00 -4.82 -14.62
CA ASN A 399 35.18 -5.53 -14.10
C ASN A 399 35.74 -6.60 -15.06
N PRO A 400 34.93 -7.42 -15.75
CA PRO A 400 35.43 -8.35 -16.77
C PRO A 400 36.10 -7.65 -17.96
N ILE A 401 35.65 -6.44 -18.30
CA ILE A 401 36.22 -5.63 -19.39
C ILE A 401 37.56 -5.06 -18.94
N LEU A 402 37.63 -4.49 -17.73
CA LEU A 402 38.89 -3.95 -17.18
C LEU A 402 39.97 -5.01 -17.05
N SER A 403 39.60 -6.22 -16.60
CA SER A 403 40.53 -7.34 -16.47
C SER A 403 41.05 -7.81 -17.83
N THR A 404 40.20 -7.85 -18.86
CA THR A 404 40.55 -8.37 -20.18
C THR A 404 41.23 -7.34 -21.08
N ALA A 405 40.72 -6.11 -21.12
CA ALA A 405 41.10 -5.09 -22.11
C ALA A 405 42.30 -4.23 -21.68
N VAL A 406 42.49 -4.02 -20.37
CA VAL A 406 43.51 -3.09 -19.85
C VAL A 406 44.60 -3.81 -19.07
N GLY A 407 44.53 -5.15 -18.94
CA GLY A 407 45.40 -5.91 -18.04
C GLY A 407 45.26 -5.49 -16.57
N MET A 408 44.20 -4.74 -16.25
CA MET A 408 43.89 -4.22 -14.92
C MET A 408 43.10 -5.27 -14.12
N GLY A 409 43.72 -6.43 -13.91
CA GLY A 409 43.29 -7.41 -12.92
C GLY A 409 43.62 -6.99 -11.49
N ASP A 410 44.32 -5.86 -11.31
CA ASP A 410 44.63 -5.31 -10.00
C ASP A 410 43.35 -4.80 -9.31
N ILE A 411 42.99 -5.49 -8.24
CA ILE A 411 41.83 -5.20 -7.38
C ILE A 411 41.86 -3.75 -6.87
N ALA A 412 43.05 -3.18 -6.62
CA ALA A 412 43.17 -1.80 -6.15
C ALA A 412 42.72 -0.78 -7.22
N ILE A 413 42.95 -1.09 -8.50
CA ILE A 413 42.54 -0.24 -9.61
C ILE A 413 41.04 -0.36 -9.84
N GLN A 414 40.51 -1.58 -9.83
CA GLN A 414 39.06 -1.82 -9.93
C GLN A 414 38.30 -1.12 -8.79
N GLY A 415 38.85 -1.14 -7.58
CA GLY A 415 38.32 -0.39 -6.43
C GLY A 415 38.30 1.12 -6.67
N LYS A 416 39.40 1.70 -7.20
CA LYS A 416 39.45 3.13 -7.53
C LYS A 416 38.48 3.54 -8.64
N VAL A 417 38.31 2.71 -9.67
CA VAL A 417 37.32 2.98 -10.74
C VAL A 417 35.90 2.95 -10.16
N THR A 418 35.60 1.95 -9.33
CA THR A 418 34.31 1.83 -8.63
C THR A 418 34.01 3.07 -7.78
N GLU A 419 34.99 3.52 -6.99
CA GLU A 419 34.87 4.72 -6.15
C GLU A 419 34.60 5.98 -7.00
N GLN A 420 35.23 6.11 -8.17
CA GLN A 420 35.00 7.25 -9.07
C GLN A 420 33.65 7.22 -9.78
N LEU A 421 33.04 6.03 -9.95
CA LEU A 421 31.72 5.89 -10.56
C LEU A 421 30.58 6.20 -9.57
N ALA A 422 30.84 6.08 -8.26
CA ALA A 422 29.86 6.40 -7.24
C ALA A 422 29.39 7.86 -7.37
N SER A 423 28.08 8.07 -7.39
CA SER A 423 27.48 9.38 -7.59
C SER A 423 26.07 9.45 -6.99
N PRO A 424 25.43 10.63 -6.93
CA PRO A 424 24.03 10.73 -6.51
C PRO A 424 23.04 9.87 -7.32
N SER A 425 23.41 9.48 -8.55
CA SER A 425 22.59 8.62 -9.42
C SER A 425 23.00 7.15 -9.39
N LEU A 426 24.24 6.85 -9.00
CA LEU A 426 24.81 5.51 -8.96
C LEU A 426 25.35 5.23 -7.55
N LEU A 427 24.53 4.53 -6.77
CA LEU A 427 24.64 4.43 -5.33
C LEU A 427 25.42 3.19 -4.89
N THR A 428 26.27 3.38 -3.88
CA THR A 428 26.69 2.28 -3.01
C THR A 428 25.49 1.77 -2.21
N TYR A 429 25.63 0.60 -1.59
CA TYR A 429 24.59 0.06 -0.71
C TYR A 429 24.31 0.99 0.49
N GLU A 430 25.34 1.60 1.07
CA GLU A 430 25.24 2.53 2.18
C GLU A 430 24.46 3.79 1.78
N ALA A 431 24.80 4.39 0.62
CA ALA A 431 24.09 5.55 0.10
C ALA A 431 22.61 5.24 -0.22
N ALA A 432 22.33 4.02 -0.70
CA ALA A 432 20.97 3.54 -0.91
C ALA A 432 20.21 3.36 0.42
N CYS A 433 20.88 2.89 1.49
CA CYS A 433 20.30 2.79 2.83
C CYS A 433 19.99 4.18 3.41
N GLU A 434 20.86 5.16 3.25
CA GLU A 434 20.61 6.55 3.66
C GLU A 434 19.41 7.15 2.93
N ARG A 435 19.34 6.94 1.60
CA ARG A 435 18.17 7.37 0.81
C ARG A 435 16.89 6.69 1.27
N ARG A 436 16.93 5.37 1.53
CA ARG A 436 15.80 4.62 2.09
C ARG A 436 15.38 5.19 3.44
N ALA A 437 16.32 5.50 4.33
CA ALA A 437 16.02 6.05 5.65
C ALA A 437 15.26 7.38 5.55
N ARG A 438 15.66 8.27 4.63
CA ARG A 438 14.91 9.50 4.35
C ARG A 438 13.51 9.22 3.81
N LEU A 439 13.38 8.29 2.86
CA LEU A 439 12.06 7.91 2.32
C LEU A 439 11.14 7.33 3.41
N MET A 440 11.67 6.48 4.29
CA MET A 440 10.89 5.92 5.41
C MET A 440 10.52 6.98 6.44
N ALA A 441 11.41 7.95 6.71
CA ALA A 441 11.10 9.08 7.59
C ALA A 441 10.00 9.98 7.01
N GLU A 442 10.06 10.31 5.72
CA GLU A 442 8.99 11.04 5.04
C GLU A 442 7.67 10.26 5.13
N ARG A 443 7.71 8.94 4.92
CA ARG A 443 6.50 8.10 4.95
C ARG A 443 5.91 7.94 6.33
N ARG A 444 6.72 7.87 7.40
CA ARG A 444 6.19 7.88 8.76
C ARG A 444 5.47 9.19 9.07
N ALA A 445 6.02 10.34 8.63
CA ALA A 445 5.33 11.62 8.78
C ALA A 445 4.03 11.67 7.96
N VAL A 446 4.03 11.07 6.76
CA VAL A 446 2.82 10.86 5.96
C VAL A 446 1.83 9.94 6.65
N GLU A 447 2.26 8.86 7.27
CA GLU A 447 1.40 7.95 8.03
C GLU A 447 0.77 8.68 9.22
N GLU A 448 1.53 9.54 9.92
CA GLU A 448 1.00 10.39 10.98
C GLU A 448 -0.03 11.42 10.43
N ASP A 449 0.24 12.03 9.27
CA ASP A 449 -0.70 12.95 8.61
C ASP A 449 -1.93 12.24 8.01
N ASP A 450 -1.77 11.05 7.43
CA ASP A 450 -2.84 10.20 6.90
C ASP A 450 -3.65 9.60 8.05
N GLU A 451 -3.03 9.26 9.17
CA GLU A 451 -3.73 8.99 10.43
C GLU A 451 -4.53 10.22 10.80
N ASN A 452 -3.98 11.42 10.91
CA ASN A 452 -4.77 12.61 11.22
C ASN A 452 -5.91 12.90 10.20
N TYR A 453 -5.71 12.59 8.91
CA TYR A 453 -6.70 12.80 7.85
C TYR A 453 -7.81 11.74 7.83
N MET A 454 -7.48 10.48 8.14
CA MET A 454 -8.41 9.34 8.18
C MET A 454 -9.05 9.16 9.56
N VAL A 455 -8.30 9.44 10.62
CA VAL A 455 -8.64 9.46 12.05
C VAL A 455 -9.02 10.89 12.42
N ARG A 456 -9.92 11.51 11.64
CA ARG A 456 -10.50 12.79 12.04
C ARG A 456 -11.25 12.56 13.35
N GLN A 457 -10.96 13.35 14.37
CA GLN A 457 -11.68 13.27 15.63
C GLN A 457 -13.13 13.69 15.41
N PHE A 458 -14.04 12.87 15.93
CA PHE A 458 -15.44 13.20 16.08
C PHE A 458 -15.55 14.27 17.18
N SER A 459 -16.28 15.36 16.96
CA SER A 459 -16.48 16.38 18.00
C SER A 459 -17.95 16.64 18.12
N LEU A 460 -18.51 16.48 19.33
CA LEU A 460 -19.89 16.77 19.69
C LEU A 460 -20.13 18.28 19.96
N CYS A 461 -19.06 19.08 19.84
CA CYS A 461 -19.06 20.53 19.98
C CYS A 461 -18.66 21.21 18.66
N GLU A 462 -19.43 22.21 18.21
CA GLU A 462 -19.02 23.07 17.10
C GLU A 462 -17.76 23.88 17.47
N HIS A 463 -16.61 23.52 16.89
CA HIS A 463 -15.45 24.40 16.71
C HIS A 463 -14.76 24.16 15.37
#